data_AF-A0A645IIC3-F1
#
_entry.id   AF-A0A645IIC3-F1
#
_cell.length_a   1.000
_cell.length_b   1.000
_cell.length_c   1.000
_cell.angle_alpha   90.00
_cell.angle_beta   90.00
_cell.angle_gamma   90.00
#
_symmetry.space_group_name_H-M   'P 1'
#
loop_
_entity.id
_entity.type
_entity.pdbx_description
1 polymer ?
#
loop_
_entity_poly.entity_id
_entity_poly.type
_entity_poly.pdbx_seq_one_letter_code
_entity_poly.pdbx_strand_id
1 'polypeptide(L)' 'MKKYRDLYNLIEHDSEAKKYFYSMPDFVREGISERSGNVNSIQSLRDYAENLLRGDG' A
#
# COMPACT_ATOMS: atom_id res chain seq x y z
N MET A 1 -9.40 0.63 -14.34
CA MET A 1 -8.93 0.40 -12.95
C MET A 1 -9.30 1.61 -12.11
N LYS A 2 -9.89 1.40 -10.93
CA LYS A 2 -10.20 2.49 -10.00
C LYS A 2 -8.90 3.01 -9.40
N LYS A 3 -8.70 4.33 -9.44
CA LYS A 3 -7.55 5.01 -8.81
C LYS A 3 -8.08 5.97 -7.77
N TYR A 4 -7.37 6.06 -6.66
CA TYR A 4 -7.65 6.98 -5.57
C TYR A 4 -6.64 8.13 -5.59
N ARG A 5 -6.83 9.12 -4.72
CA ARG A 5 -5.89 10.24 -4.65
C ARG A 5 -4.52 9.83 -4.11
N ASP A 6 -4.53 8.95 -3.11
CA ASP A 6 -3.38 8.50 -2.34
C ASP A 6 -3.74 7.20 -1.60
N LEU A 7 -2.77 6.68 -0.85
CA LEU A 7 -2.90 5.49 -0.02
C LEU A 7 -4.06 5.60 0.98
N TYR A 8 -4.23 6.75 1.62
CA TYR A 8 -5.23 6.93 2.67
C TYR A 8 -6.63 6.87 2.09
N ASN A 9 -6.85 7.52 0.96
CA ASN A 9 -8.11 7.45 0.24
C ASN A 9 -8.38 6.05 -0.33
N LEU A 10 -7.34 5.31 -0.75
CA LEU A 10 -7.43 3.91 -1.13
C LEU A 10 -7.90 3.05 0.05
N ILE A 11 -7.23 3.09 1.20
CA ILE A 11 -7.57 2.22 2.34
C ILE A 11 -8.87 2.64 3.05
N GLU A 12 -9.33 3.88 2.86
CA GLU A 12 -10.62 4.34 3.37
C GLU A 12 -11.79 3.79 2.55
N HIS A 13 -11.65 3.75 1.22
CA HIS A 13 -12.73 3.38 0.30
C HIS A 13 -12.65 1.95 -0.24
N ASP A 14 -11.54 1.24 -0.01
CA ASP A 14 -11.32 -0.12 -0.48
C ASP A 14 -10.99 -1.05 0.71
N SER A 15 -11.96 -1.88 1.08
CA SER A 15 -11.82 -2.80 2.21
C SER A 15 -10.74 -3.86 1.98
N GLU A 16 -10.50 -4.27 0.74
CA GLU A 16 -9.45 -5.22 0.39
C GLU A 16 -8.07 -4.58 0.59
N ALA A 17 -7.89 -3.35 0.08
CA ALA A 17 -6.66 -2.60 0.26
C ALA A 17 -6.38 -2.29 1.74
N LYS A 18 -7.42 -1.95 2.51
CA LYS A 18 -7.32 -1.76 3.95
C LYS A 18 -6.82 -3.02 4.67
N LYS A 19 -7.47 -4.15 4.42
CA LYS A 19 -7.10 -5.43 5.05
C LYS A 19 -5.67 -5.84 4.69
N TYR A 20 -5.32 -5.69 3.41
CA TYR A 20 -3.97 -5.98 2.94
C TYR A 20 -2.94 -5.06 3.60
N PHE A 21 -3.18 -3.74 3.61
CA PHE A 21 -2.30 -2.76 4.23
C PHE A 21 -2.02 -3.07 5.70
N TYR A 22 -3.06 -3.32 6.49
CA TYR A 22 -2.90 -3.60 7.92
C TYR A 22 -2.33 -4.99 8.24
N SER A 23 -2.33 -5.93 7.29
CA SER A 23 -1.74 -7.27 7.47
C SER A 23 -0.22 -7.32 7.34
N MET A 24 0.41 -6.25 6.83
CA MET A 24 1.86 -6.20 6.62
C MET A 24 2.63 -5.78 7.88
N PRO A 25 3.92 -6.14 8.00
CA PRO A 25 4.80 -5.67 9.07
C PRO A 25 4.90 -4.14 9.14
N ASP A 26 5.21 -3.61 10.32
CA ASP A 26 5.29 -2.16 10.56
C ASP A 26 6.23 -1.45 9.60
N PHE A 27 7.45 -1.97 9.40
CA PHE A 27 8.44 -1.38 8.50
C PHE A 27 7.94 -1.28 7.04
N VAL A 28 7.14 -2.25 6.59
CA VAL A 28 6.54 -2.23 5.24
C VAL A 28 5.46 -1.15 5.16
N ARG A 29 4.61 -1.05 6.19
CA ARG A 29 3.55 -0.04 6.26
C ARG A 29 4.14 1.37 6.33
N GLU A 30 5.20 1.56 7.09
CA GLU A 30 5.94 2.83 7.18
C GLU A 30 6.53 3.21 5.81
N GLY A 31 7.28 2.30 5.16
CA GLY A 31 7.85 2.55 3.83
C GLY A 31 6.81 2.83 2.74
N ILE A 32 5.63 2.21 2.81
CA ILE A 32 4.50 2.51 1.92
C ILE A 32 3.93 3.90 2.24
N SER A 33 3.81 4.27 3.52
CA SER A 33 3.26 5.56 3.96
C SER A 33 4.12 6.74 3.53
N GLU A 34 5.44 6.58 3.50
CA GLU A 34 6.39 7.55 2.95
C GLU A 34 6.13 7.87 1.47
N ARG A 35 5.59 6.90 0.70
CA ARG A 35 5.23 7.07 -0.72
C ARG A 35 3.73 7.03 -0.96
N SER A 36 2.94 7.41 0.05
CA SER A 36 1.47 7.39 0.00
C SER A 36 0.85 8.07 -1.22
N GLY A 37 1.48 9.12 -1.77
CA GLY A 37 0.99 9.80 -2.99
C GLY A 37 1.07 8.97 -4.28
N ASN A 38 1.96 7.97 -4.35
CA ASN A 38 2.12 7.11 -5.52
C ASN A 38 1.35 5.78 -5.41
N VAL A 39 0.82 5.47 -4.22
CA VAL A 39 0.08 4.24 -3.94
C VAL A 39 -1.41 4.54 -3.97
N ASN A 40 -2.01 4.45 -5.16
CA ASN A 40 -3.40 4.88 -5.40
C ASN A 40 -4.33 3.75 -5.88
N SER A 41 -3.89 2.51 -5.83
CA SER A 41 -4.67 1.32 -6.18
C SER A 41 -4.16 0.10 -5.40
N ILE A 42 -5.00 -0.94 -5.29
CA ILE A 42 -4.60 -2.23 -4.73
C ILE A 42 -3.39 -2.83 -5.45
N GLN A 43 -3.28 -2.63 -6.77
CA GLN A 43 -2.14 -3.11 -7.56
C GLN A 43 -0.86 -2.38 -7.16
N SER A 44 -0.85 -1.04 -7.17
CA SER A 44 0.32 -0.26 -6.74
C SER A 44 0.73 -0.54 -5.29
N LEU A 45 -0.25 -0.86 -4.43
CA LEU A 45 0.00 -1.24 -3.04
C LEU A 45 0.73 -2.58 -2.95
N ARG A 46 0.27 -3.60 -3.69
CA ARG A 46 0.92 -4.92 -3.78
C ARG A 46 2.31 -4.82 -4.39
N ASP A 47 2.43 -4.14 -5.53
CA ASP A 47 3.71 -4.00 -6.24
C ASP A 47 4.76 -3.34 -5.33
N TYR A 48 4.38 -2.32 -4.55
CA TYR A 48 5.30 -1.66 -3.65
C TYR A 48 5.65 -2.51 -2.43
N ALA A 49 4.66 -3.18 -1.83
CA ALA A 49 4.88 -4.12 -0.74
C ALA A 49 5.84 -5.26 -1.14
N GLU A 50 5.67 -5.82 -2.34
CA GLU A 50 6.57 -6.85 -2.87
C GLU A 50 8.00 -6.35 -3.05
N ASN A 51 8.20 -5.11 -3.51
CA ASN A 51 9.53 -4.53 -3.65
C ASN A 51 10.22 -4.33 -2.29
N LEU A 52 9.49 -3.89 -1.27
CA LEU A 52 10.03 -3.76 0.09
C LEU A 52 10.38 -5.12 0.70
N LEU A 53 9.49 -6.11 0.56
CA LEU A 53 9.70 -7.45 1.09
C LEU A 53 10.83 -8.22 0.39
N ARG A 54 11.14 -7.89 -0.88
CA ARG A 54 12.29 -8.46 -1.60
C ARG A 54 13.61 -7.74 -1.31
N GLY A 55 13.56 -6.46 -0.92
CA GLY A 55 14.74 -5.64 -0.65
C GLY A 55 15.33 -5.81 0.76
N ASP A 56 14.54 -6.31 1.71
CA ASP A 56 14.94 -6.61 3.09
C ASP A 56 15.36 -8.09 3.29
N GLY A 57 15.82 -8.74 2.21
CA GLY A 57 16.35 -10.12 2.21
C GLY A 57 17.86 -10.19 2.08
#